data_AF-A0A1F5K3G9-F1
#
_entry.id   AF-A0A1F5K3G9-F1
#
_cell.length_a   1.000
_cell.length_b   1.000
_cell.length_c   1.000
_cell.angle_alpha   90.00
_cell.angle_beta   90.00
_cell.angle_gamma   90.00
#
_symmetry.space_group_name_H-M   'P 1'
#
loop_
_entity.id
_entity.type
_entity.pdbx_description
1 polymer ?
#
loop_
_entity_poly.entity_id
_entity_poly.type
_entity_poly.pdbx_seq_one_letter_code
_entity_poly.pdbx_strand_id
1 'polypeptide(L)'
;MFASVLSSVLIFSLISLNTIGVPVSEPKTVLSSRSISLEQRQPDRYINSVFKDNILLNMAYLRGSVTSKENLSWDEVRKPFEYEFVLEPGQTFAYHDDVLGSYQGSLVKTTRAHFNGSEGFKSDGYLMGDGVCHLASVINYAAKDAGLDSYAPSNHNFAAINEVPKEYGVAIYNMPGNRAVGERQNLYITNNFDSKVTFRFDFDGDNLKVEVYR
;
A
#
# COMPACT_ATOMS: atom_id res chain seq x y z
N MET A 1 -12.98 64.13 -65.51
CA MET A 1 -12.91 62.68 -65.30
C MET A 1 -11.89 62.41 -64.21
N PHE A 2 -12.32 62.19 -62.97
CA PHE A 2 -11.46 61.72 -61.88
C PHE A 2 -12.19 60.55 -61.23
N ALA A 3 -11.60 59.36 -61.34
CA ALA A 3 -12.07 58.14 -60.69
C ALA A 3 -11.44 58.08 -59.30
N SER A 4 -12.28 58.07 -58.26
CA SER A 4 -11.88 57.71 -56.90
C SER A 4 -12.07 56.21 -56.72
N VAL A 5 -11.01 55.53 -56.29
CA VAL A 5 -10.99 54.11 -55.94
C VAL A 5 -10.33 53.99 -54.56
N LEU A 6 -10.74 52.95 -53.83
CA LEU A 6 -10.16 52.38 -52.59
C LEU A 6 -10.59 53.07 -51.27
N SER A 7 -10.81 52.36 -50.18
CA SER A 7 -10.46 50.97 -49.84
C SER A 7 -11.35 50.47 -48.71
N SER A 8 -11.91 49.26 -48.83
CA SER A 8 -12.58 48.57 -47.71
C SER A 8 -11.53 47.78 -46.93
N VAL A 9 -11.23 48.20 -45.71
CA VAL A 9 -10.33 47.48 -44.80
C VAL A 9 -11.13 46.36 -44.13
N LEU A 10 -10.79 45.11 -44.45
CA LEU A 10 -11.30 43.91 -43.77
C LEU A 10 -10.40 43.62 -42.56
N ILE A 11 -10.94 43.82 -41.36
CA ILE A 11 -10.30 43.47 -40.09
C ILE A 11 -10.61 42.00 -39.82
N PHE A 12 -9.62 41.12 -39.97
CA PHE A 12 -9.70 39.74 -39.51
C PHE A 12 -9.38 39.68 -38.02
N SER A 13 -10.39 39.38 -37.20
CA SER A 13 -10.23 39.10 -35.78
C SER A 13 -9.72 37.66 -35.60
N LEU A 14 -8.48 37.50 -35.13
CA LEU A 14 -7.89 36.22 -34.79
C LEU A 14 -8.47 35.72 -33.47
N ILE A 15 -9.47 34.84 -33.55
CA ILE A 15 -9.96 34.08 -32.41
C ILE A 15 -8.90 33.03 -32.07
N SER A 16 -8.16 33.24 -30.99
CA SER A 16 -7.26 32.22 -30.44
C SER A 16 -8.11 31.10 -29.85
N LEU A 17 -8.16 29.96 -30.54
CA LEU A 17 -8.71 28.72 -29.99
C LEU A 17 -7.78 28.25 -28.88
N ASN A 18 -8.19 28.45 -27.62
CA ASN A 18 -7.61 27.75 -26.48
C ASN A 18 -7.94 26.26 -26.65
N THR A 19 -6.99 25.50 -27.18
CA THR A 19 -7.00 24.04 -27.11
C THR A 19 -6.94 23.65 -25.64
N ILE A 20 -8.07 23.19 -25.11
CA ILE A 20 -8.12 22.49 -23.83
C ILE A 20 -7.33 21.19 -24.04
N GLY A 21 -6.05 21.21 -23.69
CA GLY A 21 -5.22 20.01 -23.68
C GLY A 21 -5.81 19.04 -22.66
N VAL A 22 -6.33 17.91 -23.14
CA VAL A 22 -6.64 16.78 -22.27
C VAL A 22 -5.30 16.34 -21.66
N PRO A 23 -5.14 16.34 -20.34
CA PRO A 23 -3.91 15.86 -19.73
C PRO A 23 -3.75 14.38 -20.12
N VAL A 24 -2.74 14.08 -20.93
CA VAL A 24 -2.34 12.71 -21.22
C VAL A 24 -1.78 12.15 -19.92
N SER A 25 -2.52 11.24 -19.29
CA SER A 25 -2.00 10.47 -18.16
C SER A 25 -0.75 9.73 -18.63
N GLU A 26 0.38 9.96 -17.98
CA GLU A 26 1.59 9.19 -18.25
C GLU A 26 1.29 7.69 -18.07
N PRO A 27 1.78 6.82 -18.97
CA PRO A 27 1.54 5.39 -18.87
C PRO A 27 2.25 4.83 -17.64
N LYS A 28 1.47 4.29 -16.69
CA LYS A 28 1.99 3.58 -15.51
C LYS A 28 2.76 2.32 -15.97
N THR A 29 4.04 2.24 -15.65
CA THR A 29 4.87 1.05 -15.88
C THR A 29 4.86 0.18 -14.63
N VAL A 30 4.53 -1.11 -14.78
CA VAL A 30 4.63 -2.08 -13.68
C VAL A 30 6.11 -2.35 -13.39
N LEU A 31 6.57 -2.01 -12.19
CA LEU A 31 7.91 -2.34 -11.71
C LEU A 31 7.94 -3.74 -11.08
N SER A 32 6.88 -4.12 -10.36
CA SER A 32 6.75 -5.44 -9.75
C SER A 32 5.28 -5.84 -9.58
N SER A 33 5.04 -7.15 -9.50
CA SER A 33 3.72 -7.73 -9.24
C SER A 33 3.92 -9.03 -8.46
N ARG A 34 3.35 -9.10 -7.25
CA ARG A 34 3.43 -10.25 -6.34
C ARG A 34 2.05 -10.59 -5.84
N SER A 35 1.76 -11.87 -5.66
CA SER A 35 0.46 -12.34 -5.20
C SER A 35 0.65 -13.45 -4.18
N ILE A 36 -0.26 -13.51 -3.22
CA ILE A 36 -0.38 -14.60 -2.26
C ILE A 36 -1.82 -15.08 -2.19
N SER A 37 -2.02 -16.38 -2.05
CA SER A 37 -3.32 -16.96 -1.71
C SER A 37 -3.62 -16.74 -0.23
N LEU A 38 -4.82 -16.26 0.12
CA LEU A 38 -5.26 -16.16 1.51
C LEU A 38 -5.88 -17.47 2.04
N GLU A 39 -5.99 -18.50 1.19
CA GLU A 39 -6.55 -19.81 1.52
C GLU A 39 -5.49 -20.86 1.87
N GLN A 40 -4.21 -20.59 1.57
CA GLN A 40 -3.13 -21.60 1.66
C GLN A 40 -2.00 -21.14 2.58
N ARG A 41 -2.30 -20.71 3.80
CA ARG A 41 -1.32 -20.27 4.82
C ARG A 41 -0.92 -21.40 5.77
N GLN A 42 -1.86 -22.25 6.16
CA GLN A 42 -1.68 -23.37 7.08
C GLN A 42 -2.42 -24.63 6.59
N PRO A 43 -2.13 -25.83 7.12
CA PRO A 43 -2.89 -27.03 6.76
C PRO A 43 -4.36 -26.99 7.20
N ASP A 44 -4.65 -26.29 8.31
CA ASP A 44 -5.99 -26.21 8.89
C ASP A 44 -6.80 -25.04 8.33
N ARG A 45 -8.05 -25.31 7.93
CA ARG A 45 -8.94 -24.30 7.31
C ARG A 45 -9.38 -23.21 8.28
N TYR A 46 -9.60 -23.54 9.55
CA TYR A 46 -9.97 -22.54 10.54
C TYR A 46 -8.80 -21.57 10.76
N ILE A 47 -7.57 -22.08 10.88
CA ILE A 47 -6.39 -21.23 11.01
C ILE A 47 -6.21 -20.34 9.76
N ASN A 48 -6.39 -20.88 8.55
CA ASN A 48 -6.40 -20.06 7.33
C ASN A 48 -7.42 -18.91 7.38
N SER A 49 -8.63 -19.17 7.90
CA SER A 49 -9.66 -18.14 8.03
C SER A 49 -9.25 -17.01 8.97
N VAL A 50 -8.51 -17.32 10.05
CA VAL A 50 -7.94 -16.32 10.98
C VAL A 50 -6.88 -15.47 10.29
N PHE A 51 -5.92 -16.11 9.58
CA PHE A 51 -4.90 -15.39 8.81
C PHE A 51 -5.53 -14.47 7.77
N LYS A 52 -6.49 -14.99 6.99
CA LYS A 52 -7.23 -14.22 5.98
C LYS A 52 -7.91 -13.01 6.60
N ASP A 53 -8.69 -13.22 7.66
CA ASP A 53 -9.41 -12.15 8.34
C ASP A 53 -8.49 -11.05 8.89
N ASN A 54 -7.37 -11.42 9.50
CA ASN A 54 -6.41 -10.47 10.05
C ASN A 54 -5.67 -9.69 8.95
N ILE A 55 -5.29 -10.34 7.84
CA ILE A 55 -4.69 -9.68 6.68
C ILE A 55 -5.69 -8.66 6.11
N LEU A 56 -6.94 -9.07 5.90
CA LEU A 56 -7.98 -8.20 5.33
C LEU A 56 -8.36 -7.06 6.27
N LEU A 57 -8.39 -7.29 7.59
CA LEU A 57 -8.58 -6.24 8.58
C LEU A 57 -7.45 -5.22 8.53
N ASN A 58 -6.19 -5.68 8.46
CA ASN A 58 -5.06 -4.76 8.36
C ASN A 58 -5.10 -3.93 7.07
N MET A 59 -5.50 -4.53 5.95
CA MET A 59 -5.79 -3.79 4.71
C MET A 59 -6.96 -2.81 4.86
N ALA A 60 -8.00 -3.13 5.64
CA ALA A 60 -9.11 -2.21 5.91
C ALA A 60 -8.67 -0.97 6.72
N TYR A 61 -7.77 -1.16 7.69
CA TYR A 61 -7.14 -0.05 8.43
C TYR A 61 -6.26 0.84 7.53
N LEU A 62 -5.45 0.22 6.66
CA LEU A 62 -4.61 0.93 5.68
C LEU A 62 -5.46 1.75 4.68
N ARG A 63 -6.56 1.16 4.20
CA ARG A 63 -7.57 1.81 3.33
C ARG A 63 -8.35 2.90 4.05
N GLY A 64 -8.45 2.81 5.37
CA GLY A 64 -9.24 3.70 6.21
C GLY A 64 -10.74 3.43 6.18
N SER A 65 -11.17 2.29 5.66
CA SER A 65 -12.56 1.82 5.81
C SER A 65 -12.85 1.32 7.23
N VAL A 66 -11.81 0.93 7.97
CA VAL A 66 -11.86 0.68 9.42
C VAL A 66 -10.91 1.66 10.11
N THR A 67 -11.37 2.23 11.22
CA THR A 67 -10.58 3.17 12.04
C THR A 67 -10.61 2.80 13.51
N SER A 68 -11.55 1.95 13.93
CA SER A 68 -11.62 1.40 15.27
C SER A 68 -12.43 0.08 15.25
N LYS A 69 -12.49 -0.64 16.36
CA LYS A 69 -13.28 -1.88 16.42
C LYS A 69 -14.78 -1.63 16.33
N GLU A 70 -15.24 -0.45 16.74
CA GLU A 70 -16.66 -0.09 16.75
C GLU A 70 -17.23 0.09 15.35
N ASN A 71 -16.41 0.47 14.36
CA ASN A 71 -16.83 0.57 12.96
C ASN A 71 -16.47 -0.66 12.11
N LEU A 72 -15.97 -1.73 12.73
CA LEU A 72 -15.63 -2.97 12.04
C LEU A 72 -16.88 -3.72 11.61
N SER A 73 -17.04 -3.90 10.29
CA SER A 73 -17.95 -4.86 9.68
C SER A 73 -17.16 -5.96 8.97
N TRP A 74 -17.24 -7.19 9.46
CA TRP A 74 -16.55 -8.33 8.83
C TRP A 74 -17.05 -8.62 7.41
N ASP A 75 -18.33 -8.37 7.15
CA ASP A 75 -18.91 -8.55 5.82
C ASP A 75 -18.33 -7.54 4.82
N GLU A 76 -18.05 -6.30 5.25
CA GLU A 76 -17.38 -5.31 4.40
C GLU A 76 -15.88 -5.58 4.26
N VAL A 77 -15.21 -5.99 5.34
CA VAL A 77 -13.77 -6.30 5.32
C VAL A 77 -13.44 -7.44 4.35
N ARG A 78 -14.34 -8.43 4.22
CA ARG A 78 -14.13 -9.62 3.39
C ARG A 78 -14.49 -9.44 1.92
N LYS A 79 -15.09 -8.32 1.53
CA LYS A 79 -15.41 -8.08 0.11
C LYS A 79 -14.12 -7.89 -0.70
N PRO A 80 -14.12 -8.33 -1.97
CA PRO A 80 -13.09 -7.96 -2.93
C PRO A 80 -12.89 -6.44 -2.98
N PHE A 81 -11.66 -6.00 -3.22
CA PHE A 81 -11.35 -4.58 -3.27
C PHE A 81 -10.14 -4.28 -4.14
N GLU A 82 -10.08 -3.04 -4.59
CA GLU A 82 -8.87 -2.41 -5.08
C GLU A 82 -8.51 -1.23 -4.18
N TYR A 83 -7.22 -1.01 -3.98
CA TYR A 83 -6.72 0.13 -3.21
C TYR A 83 -5.37 0.59 -3.74
N GLU A 84 -5.17 1.90 -3.84
CA GLU A 84 -3.88 2.48 -4.19
C GLU A 84 -3.42 3.48 -3.14
N PHE A 85 -2.10 3.56 -2.93
CA PHE A 85 -1.46 4.72 -2.33
C PHE A 85 -0.18 5.08 -3.09
N VAL A 86 0.21 6.35 -2.99
CA VAL A 86 1.36 6.90 -3.70
C VAL A 86 2.43 7.33 -2.71
N LEU A 87 3.69 7.10 -3.07
CA LEU A 87 4.85 7.70 -2.45
C LEU A 87 5.50 8.65 -3.46
N GLU A 88 5.52 9.94 -3.16
CA GLU A 88 6.35 10.90 -3.88
C GLU A 88 7.85 10.63 -3.63
N PRO A 89 8.78 11.15 -4.47
CA PRO A 89 10.21 11.04 -4.22
C PRO A 89 10.60 11.39 -2.78
N GLY A 90 11.35 10.50 -2.13
CA GLY A 90 11.79 10.62 -0.74
C GLY A 90 10.73 10.29 0.31
N GLN A 91 9.45 10.11 -0.03
CA GLN A 91 8.42 9.75 0.93
C GLN A 91 8.53 8.29 1.37
N THR A 92 8.10 8.03 2.60
CA THR A 92 8.21 6.74 3.27
C THR A 92 6.86 6.23 3.74
N PHE A 93 6.61 4.95 3.48
CA PHE A 93 5.62 4.14 4.17
C PHE A 93 6.28 3.42 5.35
N ALA A 94 5.64 3.42 6.52
CA ALA A 94 5.98 2.51 7.60
C ALA A 94 4.79 1.58 7.89
N TYR A 95 5.01 0.33 8.26
CA TYR A 95 3.92 -0.61 8.47
C TYR A 95 2.96 -0.19 9.59
N HIS A 96 3.50 0.28 10.72
CA HIS A 96 2.72 0.80 11.85
C HIS A 96 3.38 2.05 12.47
N ASP A 97 2.69 2.63 13.45
CA ASP A 97 2.93 4.01 13.93
C ASP A 97 4.15 4.16 14.87
N ASP A 98 4.63 3.07 15.48
CA ASP A 98 5.94 3.06 16.15
C ASP A 98 7.09 3.14 15.12
N VAL A 99 7.44 4.36 14.74
CA VAL A 99 8.40 4.67 13.67
C VAL A 99 9.77 5.09 14.21
N LEU A 100 10.83 4.49 13.66
CA LEU A 100 12.22 4.86 13.89
C LEU A 100 12.45 6.34 13.57
N GLY A 101 13.28 7.00 14.39
CA GLY A 101 13.57 8.43 14.28
C GLY A 101 14.01 8.87 12.88
N SER A 102 14.78 8.06 12.16
CA SER A 102 15.29 8.35 10.82
C SER A 102 14.21 8.51 9.74
N TYR A 103 13.01 7.99 9.95
CA TYR A 103 11.92 8.03 8.97
C TYR A 103 10.81 9.04 9.32
N GLN A 104 10.85 9.66 10.49
CA GLN A 104 9.78 10.58 10.93
C GLN A 104 9.57 11.76 9.98
N GLY A 105 10.64 12.29 9.37
CA GLY A 105 10.58 13.43 8.46
C GLY A 105 10.05 13.10 7.06
N SER A 106 10.06 11.83 6.67
CA SER A 106 9.62 11.36 5.35
C SER A 106 8.33 10.52 5.40
N LEU A 107 7.86 10.16 6.59
CA LEU A 107 6.69 9.31 6.79
C LEU A 107 5.41 10.01 6.29
N VAL A 108 4.68 9.34 5.40
CA VAL A 108 3.39 9.83 4.89
C VAL A 108 2.23 8.86 5.06
N LYS A 109 2.53 7.58 5.33
CA LYS A 109 1.52 6.53 5.39
C LYS A 109 1.93 5.42 6.32
N THR A 110 0.94 4.91 7.08
CA THR A 110 1.01 3.66 7.82
C THR A 110 -0.27 2.86 7.66
N THR A 111 -0.28 1.60 8.12
CA THR A 111 -1.55 0.86 8.23
C THR A 111 -2.44 1.42 9.34
N ARG A 112 -1.88 2.11 10.34
CA ARG A 112 -2.58 2.61 11.55
C ARG A 112 -3.21 1.52 12.42
N ALA A 113 -2.76 0.28 12.29
CA ALA A 113 -3.18 -0.83 13.13
C ALA A 113 -2.07 -1.24 14.10
N HIS A 114 -2.50 -1.83 15.21
CA HIS A 114 -1.70 -2.27 16.36
C HIS A 114 -1.93 -3.76 16.70
N PHE A 115 -2.56 -4.51 15.79
CA PHE A 115 -2.56 -5.98 15.71
C PHE A 115 -3.10 -6.71 16.94
N ASN A 116 -4.06 -6.13 17.66
CA ASN A 116 -4.55 -6.68 18.92
C ASN A 116 -6.08 -6.83 18.94
N GLY A 117 -6.59 -7.58 19.91
CA GLY A 117 -8.01 -7.90 20.01
C GLY A 117 -8.91 -6.69 20.32
N SER A 118 -8.36 -5.58 20.84
CA SER A 118 -9.12 -4.34 21.05
C SER A 118 -9.41 -3.61 19.74
N GLU A 119 -8.66 -3.91 18.67
CA GLU A 119 -8.89 -3.46 17.29
C GLU A 119 -9.67 -4.47 16.44
N GLY A 120 -10.02 -5.62 17.03
CA GLY A 120 -10.81 -6.65 16.35
C GLY A 120 -9.98 -7.71 15.63
N PHE A 121 -8.64 -7.69 15.73
CA PHE A 121 -7.84 -8.81 15.26
C PHE A 121 -8.27 -10.11 15.97
N LYS A 122 -8.16 -11.21 15.23
CA LYS A 122 -8.53 -12.56 15.67
C LYS A 122 -7.29 -13.33 16.09
N SER A 123 -7.54 -14.35 16.91
CA SER A 123 -6.53 -15.32 17.35
C SER A 123 -6.91 -16.72 16.86
N ASP A 124 -5.90 -17.50 16.53
CA ASP A 124 -6.01 -18.93 16.22
C ASP A 124 -5.99 -19.83 17.48
N GLY A 125 -5.84 -19.22 18.66
CA GLY A 125 -5.66 -19.89 19.94
C GLY A 125 -4.24 -19.79 20.52
N TYR A 126 -3.25 -19.39 19.71
CA TYR A 126 -1.86 -19.20 20.12
C TYR A 126 -1.43 -17.73 20.08
N LEU A 127 -1.69 -17.05 18.97
CA LEU A 127 -1.27 -15.67 18.75
C LEU A 127 -2.44 -14.80 18.30
N MET A 128 -2.36 -13.51 18.61
CA MET A 128 -3.30 -12.50 18.13
C MET A 128 -2.70 -11.84 16.90
N GLY A 129 -3.49 -11.66 15.83
CA GLY A 129 -3.03 -10.95 14.65
C GLY A 129 -2.16 -11.80 13.69
N ASP A 130 -2.33 -13.12 13.71
CA ASP A 130 -1.72 -13.99 12.70
C ASP A 130 -1.96 -13.48 11.28
N GLY A 131 -0.96 -13.57 10.42
CA GLY A 131 -1.00 -13.04 9.06
C GLY A 131 -0.49 -11.61 8.89
N VAL A 132 -0.33 -10.83 9.98
CA VAL A 132 0.26 -9.48 9.91
C VAL A 132 1.68 -9.52 9.32
N CYS A 133 2.53 -10.43 9.80
CA CYS A 133 3.87 -10.62 9.22
C CYS A 133 3.81 -11.09 7.76
N HIS A 134 2.78 -11.86 7.36
CA HIS A 134 2.64 -12.35 6.00
C HIS A 134 2.32 -11.22 5.03
N LEU A 135 1.41 -10.31 5.41
CA LEU A 135 1.09 -9.12 4.64
C LEU A 135 2.31 -8.19 4.51
N ALA A 136 3.03 -7.93 5.60
CA ALA A 136 4.27 -7.16 5.55
C ALA A 136 5.32 -7.78 4.63
N SER A 137 5.45 -9.11 4.64
CA SER A 137 6.44 -9.82 3.84
C SER A 137 6.12 -9.76 2.34
N VAL A 138 4.86 -9.87 1.93
CA VAL A 138 4.50 -9.68 0.49
C VAL A 138 4.67 -8.23 0.04
N ILE A 139 4.42 -7.25 0.91
CA ILE A 139 4.68 -5.84 0.61
C ILE A 139 6.18 -5.57 0.45
N ASN A 140 7.00 -6.09 1.37
CA ASN A 140 8.46 -6.02 1.30
C ASN A 140 9.00 -6.70 0.02
N TYR A 141 8.44 -7.85 -0.34
CA TYR A 141 8.80 -8.57 -1.56
C TYR A 141 8.54 -7.72 -2.81
N ALA A 142 7.32 -7.20 -2.96
CA ALA A 142 6.97 -6.34 -4.08
C ALA A 142 7.82 -5.05 -4.12
N ALA A 143 8.10 -4.43 -2.96
CA ALA A 143 8.90 -3.22 -2.87
C ALA A 143 10.36 -3.44 -3.27
N LYS A 144 11.01 -4.49 -2.75
CA LYS A 144 12.40 -4.83 -3.10
C LYS A 144 12.54 -5.18 -4.57
N ASP A 145 11.60 -5.95 -5.12
CA ASP A 145 11.65 -6.31 -6.55
C ASP A 145 11.40 -5.12 -7.47
N ALA A 146 10.64 -4.11 -7.01
CA ALA A 146 10.47 -2.85 -7.72
C ALA A 146 11.71 -1.94 -7.65
N GLY A 147 12.73 -2.29 -6.84
CA GLY A 147 13.94 -1.49 -6.67
C GLY A 147 13.81 -0.33 -5.65
N LEU A 148 12.75 -0.33 -4.83
CA LEU A 148 12.59 0.65 -3.75
C LEU A 148 13.59 0.41 -2.61
N ASP A 149 13.90 1.46 -1.85
CA ASP A 149 14.62 1.28 -0.59
C ASP A 149 13.67 0.71 0.47
N SER A 150 13.87 -0.57 0.81
CA SER A 150 13.04 -1.29 1.76
C SER A 150 13.87 -1.91 2.87
N TYR A 151 13.53 -1.51 4.09
CA TYR A 151 14.25 -1.84 5.31
C TYR A 151 13.30 -2.41 6.36
N ALA A 152 13.61 -3.61 6.85
CA ALA A 152 12.98 -4.25 7.98
C ALA A 152 14.08 -4.62 8.99
N PRO A 153 14.12 -4.02 10.20
CA PRO A 153 15.17 -4.32 11.17
C PRO A 153 15.12 -5.77 11.69
N SER A 154 13.94 -6.39 11.62
CA SER A 154 13.70 -7.77 12.07
C SER A 154 13.09 -8.61 10.95
N ASN A 155 13.64 -9.82 10.75
CA ASN A 155 13.19 -10.77 9.72
C ASN A 155 12.32 -11.88 10.34
N HIS A 156 11.26 -12.28 9.63
CA HIS A 156 10.48 -13.48 9.91
C HIS A 156 11.16 -14.73 9.37
N ASN A 157 12.23 -15.17 10.04
CA ASN A 157 13.04 -16.33 9.63
C ASN A 157 12.75 -17.61 10.45
N PHE A 158 11.83 -17.51 11.42
CA PHE A 158 11.49 -18.57 12.38
C PHE A 158 10.43 -19.54 11.85
N ALA A 159 9.62 -19.13 10.88
CA ALA A 159 8.65 -19.97 10.19
C ALA A 159 8.56 -19.58 8.71
N ALA A 160 8.21 -20.53 7.86
CA ALA A 160 8.00 -20.27 6.44
C ALA A 160 6.70 -19.49 6.22
N ILE A 161 6.75 -18.53 5.29
CA ILE A 161 5.57 -17.85 4.78
C ILE A 161 5.32 -18.40 3.38
N ASN A 162 4.22 -19.12 3.19
CA ASN A 162 3.91 -19.73 1.90
C ASN A 162 3.89 -18.67 0.79
N GLU A 163 4.50 -18.99 -0.34
CA GLU A 163 4.63 -18.13 -1.53
C GLU A 163 5.53 -16.88 -1.36
N VAL A 164 6.18 -16.71 -0.21
CA VAL A 164 7.13 -15.61 0.02
C VAL A 164 8.51 -16.19 0.32
N PRO A 165 9.54 -15.92 -0.51
CA PRO A 165 10.90 -16.37 -0.24
C PRO A 165 11.41 -15.81 1.10
N LYS A 166 12.24 -16.59 1.80
CA LYS A 166 12.63 -16.34 3.20
C LYS A 166 13.36 -15.00 3.38
N GLU A 167 14.11 -14.57 2.39
CA GLU A 167 14.84 -13.30 2.36
C GLU A 167 13.93 -12.06 2.40
N TYR A 168 12.66 -12.20 2.02
CA TYR A 168 11.66 -11.13 2.09
C TYR A 168 10.81 -11.19 3.35
N GLY A 169 11.04 -12.16 4.24
CA GLY A 169 10.34 -12.29 5.51
C GLY A 169 10.53 -11.06 6.40
N VAL A 170 9.42 -10.53 6.92
CA VAL A 170 9.40 -9.38 7.84
C VAL A 170 8.69 -9.75 9.13
N ALA A 171 9.34 -9.52 10.26
CA ALA A 171 8.74 -9.68 11.57
C ALA A 171 8.11 -8.34 12.01
N ILE A 172 6.79 -8.32 12.12
CA ILE A 172 6.02 -7.18 12.58
C ILE A 172 5.50 -7.42 13.99
N TYR A 173 5.62 -6.41 14.84
CA TYR A 173 5.03 -6.43 16.16
C TYR A 173 4.81 -5.01 16.67
N ASN A 174 3.66 -4.78 17.28
CA ASN A 174 3.35 -3.53 17.96
C ASN A 174 3.06 -3.83 19.43
N MET A 175 3.88 -3.28 20.33
CA MET A 175 3.69 -3.42 21.77
C MET A 175 3.22 -2.08 22.35
N PRO A 176 1.94 -1.97 22.74
CA PRO A 176 1.44 -0.75 23.36
C PRO A 176 2.29 -0.33 24.56
N GLY A 177 2.77 0.92 24.54
CA GLY A 177 3.61 1.48 25.58
C GLY A 177 5.11 1.15 25.49
N ASN A 178 5.55 0.34 24.51
CA ASN A 178 6.95 0.03 24.28
C ASN A 178 7.38 0.29 22.84
N ARG A 179 7.49 1.58 22.51
CA ARG A 179 7.87 2.07 21.18
C ARG A 179 9.20 1.51 20.68
N ALA A 180 10.19 1.32 21.56
CA ALA A 180 11.51 0.84 21.18
C ALA A 180 11.50 -0.60 20.62
N VAL A 181 10.54 -1.42 21.05
CA VAL A 181 10.32 -2.74 20.48
C VAL A 181 9.58 -2.61 19.15
N GLY A 182 8.51 -1.81 19.11
CA GLY A 182 7.71 -1.60 17.89
C GLY A 182 8.54 -1.08 16.72
N GLU A 183 9.37 -0.06 16.92
CA GLU A 183 10.18 0.53 15.84
C GLU A 183 11.20 -0.45 15.22
N ARG A 184 11.60 -1.49 15.97
CA ARG A 184 12.51 -2.54 15.47
C ARG A 184 11.78 -3.70 14.81
N GLN A 185 10.45 -3.78 14.96
CA GLN A 185 9.60 -4.82 14.39
C GLN A 185 8.58 -4.18 13.45
N ASN A 186 9.10 -3.40 12.50
CA ASN A 186 8.35 -2.61 11.53
C ASN A 186 8.94 -2.81 10.12
N LEU A 187 8.23 -2.38 9.08
CA LEU A 187 8.71 -2.31 7.70
C LEU A 187 8.71 -0.87 7.25
N TYR A 188 9.83 -0.41 6.71
CA TYR A 188 10.00 0.91 6.11
C TYR A 188 10.24 0.76 4.62
N ILE A 189 9.51 1.52 3.81
CA ILE A 189 9.68 1.57 2.36
C ILE A 189 9.76 3.03 1.94
N THR A 190 10.89 3.43 1.38
CA THR A 190 11.13 4.78 0.88
C THR A 190 11.19 4.77 -0.64
N ASN A 191 10.49 5.72 -1.25
CA ASN A 191 10.66 5.97 -2.68
C ASN A 191 11.99 6.68 -2.93
N ASN A 192 12.98 5.92 -3.40
CA ASN A 192 14.31 6.39 -3.78
C ASN A 192 14.42 6.77 -5.27
N PHE A 193 13.31 6.73 -6.02
CA PHE A 193 13.26 7.23 -7.40
C PHE A 193 13.03 8.75 -7.43
N ASP A 194 13.29 9.35 -8.59
CA ASP A 194 13.03 10.76 -8.90
C ASP A 194 11.58 11.01 -9.36
N SER A 195 10.79 9.96 -9.52
CA SER A 195 9.36 10.00 -9.87
C SER A 195 8.50 9.37 -8.78
N LYS A 196 7.20 9.67 -8.79
CA LYS A 196 6.22 9.02 -7.90
C LYS A 196 6.17 7.51 -8.12
N VAL A 197 5.83 6.78 -7.08
CA VAL A 197 5.58 5.34 -7.11
C VAL A 197 4.21 5.04 -6.51
N THR A 198 3.45 4.17 -7.16
CA THR A 198 2.12 3.75 -6.70
C THR A 198 2.14 2.29 -6.27
N PHE A 199 1.71 2.02 -5.04
CA PHE A 199 1.34 0.67 -4.61
C PHE A 199 -0.13 0.45 -4.92
N ARG A 200 -0.47 -0.66 -5.58
CA ARG A 200 -1.84 -1.12 -5.77
C ARG A 200 -2.01 -2.47 -5.10
N PHE A 201 -3.11 -2.60 -4.39
CA PHE A 201 -3.58 -3.82 -3.77
C PHE A 201 -4.87 -4.22 -4.44
N ASP A 202 -4.97 -5.49 -4.80
CA ASP A 202 -6.11 -6.07 -5.48
C ASP A 202 -6.41 -7.40 -4.79
N PHE A 203 -7.57 -7.45 -4.13
CA PHE A 203 -8.08 -8.65 -3.49
C PHE A 203 -9.30 -9.13 -4.25
N ASP A 204 -9.22 -10.32 -4.85
CA ASP A 204 -10.26 -10.88 -5.73
C ASP A 204 -11.29 -11.75 -4.96
N GLY A 205 -11.09 -11.94 -3.66
CA GLY A 205 -11.86 -12.86 -2.81
C GLY A 205 -11.03 -14.02 -2.28
N ASP A 206 -9.95 -14.40 -2.97
CA ASP A 206 -9.08 -15.52 -2.63
C ASP A 206 -7.60 -15.11 -2.55
N ASN A 207 -7.14 -14.29 -3.49
CA ASN A 207 -5.74 -13.85 -3.63
C ASN A 207 -5.61 -12.37 -3.35
N LEU A 208 -4.53 -12.01 -2.64
CA LEU A 208 -4.12 -10.62 -2.48
C LEU A 208 -2.88 -10.37 -3.35
N LYS A 209 -3.05 -9.53 -4.36
CA LYS A 209 -1.99 -9.07 -5.25
C LYS A 209 -1.51 -7.68 -4.82
N VAL A 210 -0.19 -7.49 -4.81
CA VAL A 210 0.50 -6.23 -4.57
C VAL A 210 1.31 -5.89 -5.81
N GLU A 211 0.98 -4.77 -6.44
CA GLU A 211 1.67 -4.26 -7.63
C GLU A 211 2.31 -2.92 -7.32
N VAL A 212 3.50 -2.68 -7.87
CA VAL A 212 4.20 -1.40 -7.75
C VAL A 212 4.36 -0.81 -9.14
N TYR A 213 3.88 0.40 -9.32
CA TYR A 213 3.95 1.14 -10.57
C TYR A 213 4.82 2.39 -10.45
N ARG A 214 5.37 2.80 -11.58
CA ARG A 214 6.00 4.09 -11.79
C ARG A 214 5.33 4.82 -12.94
#